data_AF-A0A4R3V106-F1
#
_entry.id   AF-A0A4R3V106-F1
#
_cell.length_a   1.000
_cell.length_b   1.000
_cell.length_c   1.000
_cell.angle_alpha   90.00
_cell.angle_beta   90.00
_cell.angle_gamma   90.00
#
_symmetry.space_group_name_H-M   'P 1'
#
loop_
_entity.id
_entity.type
_entity.pdbx_description
1 polymer ?
#
loop_
_entity_poly.entity_id
_entity_poly.type
_entity_poly.pdbx_seq_one_letter_code
_entity_poly.pdbx_strand_id
1 'polypeptide(L)'
;MTAIGAIAVIYYNGKQARLRALIDLVVHQKTHQELVDATRRVNALHKKGGSWTKHLDPDCQERKDILMILNNQEFIAVGVRLGSFDENTYKQMQYTNVMRLWEASKGFIEEIRREHKKDTLFQDFEKLALRWKKKPIRQIV
;
A
#
# COMPACT_ATOMS: atom_id res chain seq x y z
N MET A 1 -38.26 -4.19 -15.87
CA MET A 1 -36.78 -4.02 -15.91
C MET A 1 -36.19 -5.28 -16.52
N THR A 2 -35.55 -5.19 -17.69
CA THR A 2 -34.96 -6.36 -18.36
C THR A 2 -33.78 -6.91 -17.55
N ALA A 3 -33.57 -8.22 -17.54
CA ALA A 3 -32.51 -8.88 -16.77
C ALA A 3 -31.11 -8.30 -17.03
N ILE A 4 -30.86 -7.80 -18.24
CA ILE A 4 -29.64 -7.08 -18.64
C ILE A 4 -29.44 -5.80 -17.81
N GLY A 5 -30.51 -5.03 -17.59
CA GLY A 5 -30.48 -3.84 -16.74
C GLY A 5 -30.16 -4.18 -15.29
N ALA A 6 -30.73 -5.28 -14.76
CA ALA A 6 -30.46 -5.73 -13.39
C ALA A 6 -28.99 -6.15 -13.20
N ILE A 7 -28.41 -6.90 -14.15
CA ILE A 7 -26.99 -7.30 -14.12
C ILE A 7 -26.08 -6.07 -14.16
N ALA A 8 -26.37 -5.10 -15.04
CA ALA A 8 -25.61 -3.87 -15.14
C ALA A 8 -25.64 -3.05 -13.83
N VAL A 9 -26.81 -2.97 -13.19
CA VAL A 9 -26.98 -2.29 -11.90
C VAL A 9 -26.21 -2.98 -10.78
N ILE A 10 -26.26 -4.32 -10.68
CA ILE A 10 -25.50 -5.08 -9.67
C ILE A 10 -24.00 -4.84 -9.82
N TYR A 11 -23.51 -4.89 -11.06
CA TYR A 11 -22.10 -4.62 -11.35
C TYR A 11 -21.69 -3.18 -10.97
N TYR A 12 -22.50 -2.20 -11.34
CA TYR A 12 -22.24 -0.80 -11.03
C TYR A 12 -22.25 -0.54 -9.51
N ASN A 13 -23.24 -1.09 -8.80
CA ASN A 13 -23.35 -0.99 -7.34
C ASN A 13 -22.14 -1.63 -6.65
N GLY A 14 -21.69 -2.80 -7.10
CA GLY A 14 -20.47 -3.43 -6.60
C GLY A 14 -19.21 -2.59 -6.84
N LYS A 15 -19.11 -1.90 -7.99
CA LYS A 15 -18.01 -0.95 -8.24
C LYS A 15 -18.07 0.26 -7.30
N GLN A 16 -19.23 0.88 -7.12
CA GLN A 16 -19.41 2.02 -6.22
C GLN A 16 -19.14 1.67 -4.76
N ALA A 17 -19.55 0.47 -4.31
CA ALA A 17 -19.28 0.00 -2.95
C ALA A 17 -17.78 -0.12 -2.65
N ARG A 18 -17.02 -0.73 -3.58
CA ARG A 18 -15.55 -0.86 -3.46
C ARG A 18 -14.82 0.49 -3.47
N LEU A 19 -15.31 1.42 -4.28
CA LEU A 19 -14.79 2.78 -4.33
C LEU A 19 -15.00 3.50 -2.99
N ARG A 20 -16.23 3.43 -2.44
CA ARG A 20 -16.54 4.03 -1.14
C ARG A 20 -15.69 3.43 -0.02
N ALA A 21 -15.60 2.11 0.07
CA ALA A 21 -14.78 1.42 1.07
C ALA A 21 -13.30 1.84 1.02
N LEU A 22 -12.75 2.02 -0.19
CA LEU A 22 -11.39 2.54 -0.37
C LEU A 22 -11.26 4.00 0.09
N ILE A 23 -12.23 4.87 -0.25
CA ILE A 23 -12.21 6.28 0.15
C ILE A 23 -12.26 6.39 1.67
N ASP A 24 -13.17 5.66 2.32
CA ASP A 24 -13.32 5.66 3.77
C ASP A 24 -12.02 5.21 4.45
N LEU A 25 -11.36 4.17 3.92
CA LEU A 25 -10.05 3.74 4.40
C LEU A 25 -8.98 4.83 4.26
N VAL A 26 -8.88 5.47 3.09
CA VAL A 26 -7.90 6.53 2.85
C VAL A 26 -8.15 7.74 3.75
N VAL A 27 -9.40 8.10 4.00
CA VAL A 27 -9.77 9.17 4.94
C VAL A 27 -9.35 8.79 6.35
N HIS A 28 -9.67 7.57 6.78
CA HIS A 28 -9.32 7.07 8.11
C HIS A 28 -7.81 7.02 8.36
N GLN A 29 -7.03 6.62 7.36
CA GLN A 29 -5.57 6.66 7.42
C GLN A 29 -5.02 8.07 7.65
N LYS A 30 -5.63 9.08 7.04
CA LYS A 30 -5.21 10.49 7.21
C LYS A 30 -5.56 11.04 8.59
N THR A 31 -6.56 10.48 9.26
CA THR A 31 -6.95 10.87 10.62
C THR A 31 -6.16 10.14 11.71
N HIS A 32 -5.58 8.99 11.39
CA HIS A 32 -4.73 8.24 12.33
C HIS A 32 -3.38 8.94 12.55
N GLN A 33 -3.27 9.64 13.67
CA GLN A 33 -2.08 10.39 14.06
C GLN A 33 -0.82 9.50 14.10
N GLU A 34 -0.92 8.29 14.63
CA GLU A 34 0.23 7.36 14.72
C GLU A 34 0.82 7.02 13.35
N LEU A 35 -0.02 6.66 12.37
CA LEU A 35 0.43 6.34 11.01
C LEU A 35 1.00 7.56 10.28
N VAL A 36 0.37 8.72 10.49
CA VAL A 36 0.86 9.99 9.94
C VAL A 36 2.22 10.34 10.52
N ASP A 37 2.41 10.20 11.83
CA ASP A 37 3.65 10.56 12.50
C ASP A 37 4.77 9.56 12.20
N ALA A 38 4.49 8.26 12.13
CA ALA A 38 5.45 7.27 11.64
C ALA A 38 5.86 7.56 10.19
N THR A 39 4.91 7.90 9.32
CA THR A 39 5.20 8.29 7.93
C THR A 39 6.11 9.53 7.88
N ARG A 40 5.87 10.52 8.75
CA ARG A 40 6.73 11.71 8.87
C ARG A 40 8.14 11.34 9.32
N ARG A 41 8.27 10.53 10.38
CA ARG A 41 9.57 10.08 10.91
C ARG A 41 10.36 9.30 9.86
N VAL A 42 9.73 8.32 9.22
CA VAL A 42 10.34 7.49 8.19
C VAL A 42 10.74 8.30 6.94
N ASN A 43 9.91 9.26 6.51
CA ASN A 43 10.27 10.16 5.41
C ASN A 43 11.46 11.06 5.77
N ALA A 44 11.58 11.50 7.02
CA ALA A 44 12.72 12.28 7.48
C ALA A 44 14.03 11.45 7.48
N LEU A 45 13.96 10.15 7.80
CA LEU A 45 15.10 9.23 7.68
C LEU A 45 15.54 9.07 6.23
N HIS A 46 14.59 8.94 5.30
CA HIS A 46 14.89 8.78 3.88
C HIS A 46 15.58 10.02 3.28
N LYS A 47 15.25 11.24 3.75
CA LYS A 47 15.94 12.48 3.33
C LYS A 47 17.41 12.54 3.75
N LYS A 48 17.81 11.77 4.77
CA LYS A 48 19.21 11.68 5.24
C LYS A 48 20.05 10.67 4.43
N GLY A 49 19.51 10.09 3.35
CA GLY A 49 20.27 9.27 2.40
C GLY A 49 20.49 7.81 2.81
N GLY A 50 19.68 7.27 3.73
CA GLY A 50 19.80 5.89 4.20
C GLY A 50 18.82 4.92 3.54
N SER A 51 19.34 3.79 3.01
CA SER A 51 18.54 2.57 2.81
C SER A 51 17.98 2.07 4.13
N TRP A 52 16.73 1.60 4.16
CA TRP A 52 16.07 1.12 5.38
C TRP A 52 16.70 -0.14 5.97
N THR A 53 17.58 -0.80 5.21
CA THR A 53 18.41 -1.92 5.68
C THR A 53 19.30 -1.58 6.89
N LYS A 54 19.49 -0.29 7.21
CA LYS A 54 20.23 0.16 8.40
C LYS A 54 19.40 0.12 9.69
N HIS A 55 18.08 -0.05 9.58
CA HIS A 55 17.14 -0.01 10.71
C HIS A 55 16.59 -1.41 11.04
N LEU A 56 17.46 -2.42 11.02
CA LEU A 56 17.09 -3.81 11.32
C LEU A 56 17.09 -4.12 12.81
N ASP A 57 17.57 -3.23 13.66
CA ASP A 57 17.56 -3.44 15.11
C ASP A 57 16.10 -3.61 15.64
N PRO A 58 15.75 -4.75 16.27
CA PRO A 58 14.42 -5.00 16.83
C PRO A 58 13.92 -3.91 17.79
N ASP A 59 14.81 -3.26 18.54
CA ASP A 59 14.45 -2.33 19.60
C ASP A 59 14.36 -0.86 19.12
N CYS A 60 14.77 -0.61 17.88
CA CYS A 60 14.76 0.69 17.25
C CYS A 60 13.33 1.14 16.91
N GLN A 61 12.96 2.35 17.34
CA GLN A 61 11.62 2.92 17.08
C GLN A 61 11.33 3.05 15.57
N GLU A 62 12.36 3.30 14.78
CA GLU A 62 12.31 3.39 13.34
C GLU A 62 11.90 2.06 12.70
N ARG A 63 12.34 0.91 13.25
CA ARG A 63 11.89 -0.42 12.78
C ARG A 63 10.39 -0.59 12.99
N LYS A 64 9.89 -0.19 14.17
CA LYS A 64 8.45 -0.25 14.50
C LYS A 64 7.62 0.63 13.56
N ASP A 65 8.10 1.85 13.29
CA ASP A 65 7.43 2.78 12.37
C ASP A 65 7.42 2.25 10.93
N ILE A 66 8.53 1.71 10.45
CA ILE A 66 8.63 1.08 9.12
C ILE A 66 7.65 -0.09 9.02
N LEU A 67 7.65 -0.99 10.01
CA LEU A 67 6.74 -2.14 10.04
C LEU A 67 5.27 -1.71 10.05
N MET A 68 4.92 -0.65 10.79
CA MET A 68 3.56 -0.14 10.81
C MET A 68 3.13 0.36 9.42
N ILE A 69 3.98 1.10 8.72
CA ILE A 69 3.72 1.58 7.36
C ILE A 69 3.58 0.39 6.39
N LEU A 70 4.46 -0.60 6.48
CA LEU A 70 4.44 -1.78 5.61
C LEU A 70 3.22 -2.67 5.86
N ASN A 71 2.84 -2.87 7.12
CA ASN A 71 1.63 -3.62 7.49
C ASN A 71 0.39 -2.94 6.92
N ASN A 72 0.33 -1.61 6.99
CA ASN A 72 -0.77 -0.86 6.40
C ASN A 72 -0.81 -1.02 4.87
N GLN A 73 0.34 -0.99 4.19
CA GLN A 73 0.37 -1.24 2.74
C GLN A 73 -0.02 -2.67 2.36
N GLU A 74 0.44 -3.67 3.13
CA GLU A 74 0.06 -5.07 2.90
C GLU A 74 -1.45 -5.24 3.03
N PHE A 75 -2.07 -4.66 4.06
CA PHE A 75 -3.52 -4.68 4.23
C PHE A 75 -4.26 -4.10 3.01
N ILE A 76 -3.82 -2.95 2.49
CA ILE A 76 -4.41 -2.34 1.29
C ILE A 76 -4.21 -3.25 0.08
N ALA A 77 -3.00 -3.80 -0.10
CA ALA A 77 -2.68 -4.66 -1.22
C ALA A 77 -3.48 -5.97 -1.20
N VAL A 78 -3.71 -6.56 -0.03
CA VAL A 78 -4.62 -7.69 0.18
C VAL A 78 -6.04 -7.29 -0.24
N GLY A 79 -6.54 -6.15 0.24
CA GLY A 79 -7.88 -5.68 -0.12
C GLY A 79 -8.05 -5.39 -1.61
N VAL A 80 -6.99 -4.92 -2.29
CA VAL A 80 -6.94 -4.80 -3.75
C VAL A 80 -6.97 -6.17 -4.43
N ARG A 81 -6.15 -7.13 -3.99
CA ARG A 81 -6.09 -8.49 -4.55
C ARG A 81 -7.43 -9.22 -4.41
N LEU A 82 -8.09 -9.08 -3.26
CA LEU A 82 -9.40 -9.67 -2.99
C LEU A 82 -10.54 -8.90 -3.69
N GLY A 83 -10.23 -7.78 -4.34
CA GLY A 83 -11.23 -6.96 -5.02
C GLY A 83 -12.13 -6.19 -4.06
N SER A 84 -11.81 -6.08 -2.78
CA SER A 84 -12.53 -5.24 -1.82
C SER A 84 -12.28 -3.74 -2.05
N PHE A 85 -11.12 -3.40 -2.61
CA PHE A 85 -10.73 -2.03 -2.93
C PHE A 85 -10.55 -1.83 -4.44
N ASP A 86 -10.95 -0.65 -4.93
CA ASP A 86 -10.79 -0.27 -6.34
C ASP A 86 -9.31 0.06 -6.66
N GLU A 87 -8.60 -0.87 -7.29
CA GLU A 87 -7.17 -0.71 -7.62
C GLU A 87 -6.90 0.52 -8.49
N ASN A 88 -7.78 0.82 -9.45
CA ASN A 88 -7.57 1.91 -10.40
C ASN A 88 -7.58 3.26 -9.67
N THR A 89 -8.58 3.48 -8.84
CA THR A 89 -8.68 4.68 -8.00
C THR A 89 -7.49 4.78 -7.05
N TYR A 90 -7.16 3.68 -6.37
CA TYR A 90 -6.03 3.67 -5.43
C TYR A 90 -4.72 4.04 -6.13
N LYS A 91 -4.50 3.49 -7.33
CA LYS A 91 -3.34 3.81 -8.16
C LYS A 91 -3.28 5.26 -8.57
N GLN A 92 -4.37 5.85 -9.04
CA GLN A 92 -4.39 7.28 -9.40
C GLN A 92 -4.05 8.17 -8.20
N MET A 93 -4.50 7.80 -7.00
CA MET A 93 -4.27 8.59 -5.78
C MET A 93 -2.88 8.40 -5.17
N GLN A 94 -2.31 7.19 -5.24
CA GLN A 94 -1.16 6.79 -4.42
C GLN A 94 0.03 6.25 -5.21
N TYR A 95 0.00 6.23 -6.55
CA TYR A 95 1.07 5.66 -7.38
C TYR A 95 2.47 6.06 -6.91
N THR A 96 2.76 7.37 -6.85
CA THR A 96 4.08 7.88 -6.48
C THR A 96 4.48 7.46 -5.05
N ASN A 97 3.53 7.47 -4.11
CA ASN A 97 3.80 7.13 -2.72
C ASN A 97 4.11 5.64 -2.57
N VAL A 98 3.29 4.77 -3.17
CA VAL A 98 3.49 3.32 -3.20
C VAL A 98 4.83 2.97 -3.86
N MET A 99 5.15 3.58 -5.00
CA MET A 99 6.40 3.30 -5.70
C MET A 99 7.63 3.75 -4.90
N ARG A 100 7.60 4.94 -4.29
CA ARG A 100 8.70 5.41 -3.41
C ARG A 100 8.87 4.50 -2.20
N LEU A 101 7.77 4.12 -1.57
CA LEU A 101 7.77 3.23 -0.42
C LEU A 101 8.33 1.85 -0.78
N TRP A 102 7.93 1.28 -1.92
CA TRP A 102 8.47 0.02 -2.40
C TRP A 102 9.99 0.09 -2.62
N GLU A 103 10.48 1.10 -3.33
CA GLU A 103 11.90 1.24 -3.59
C GLU A 103 12.73 1.41 -2.31
N ALA A 104 12.19 2.09 -1.30
CA ALA A 104 12.83 2.26 0.00
C ALA A 104 12.81 1.00 0.89
N SER A 105 11.75 0.19 0.78
CA SER A 105 11.48 -0.93 1.69
C SER A 105 11.89 -2.30 1.17
N LYS A 106 12.07 -2.49 -0.14
CA LYS A 106 12.36 -3.81 -0.74
C LYS A 106 13.52 -4.56 -0.04
N GLY A 107 14.63 -3.88 0.23
CA GLY A 107 15.78 -4.49 0.91
C GLY A 107 15.49 -4.84 2.37
N PHE A 108 14.70 -4.02 3.06
CA PHE A 108 14.27 -4.29 4.44
C PHE A 108 13.31 -5.50 4.50
N ILE A 109 12.37 -5.60 3.55
CA ILE A 109 11.45 -6.74 3.44
C ILE A 109 12.22 -8.04 3.20
N GLU A 110 13.20 -8.03 2.30
CA GLU A 110 14.05 -9.20 2.03
C GLU A 110 14.81 -9.68 3.29
N GLU A 111 15.38 -8.76 4.07
CA GLU A 111 16.06 -9.11 5.33
C GLU A 111 15.10 -9.70 6.37
N ILE A 112 13.91 -9.12 6.52
CA ILE A 112 12.90 -9.64 7.45
C ILE A 112 12.42 -11.03 7.03
N ARG A 113 12.24 -11.28 5.73
CA ARG A 113 11.89 -12.62 5.22
C ARG A 113 12.97 -13.64 5.57
N ARG A 114 14.25 -13.27 5.45
CA ARG A 114 15.39 -14.11 5.87
C ARG A 114 15.39 -14.37 7.37
N GLU A 115 15.26 -13.32 8.19
CA GLU A 115 15.23 -13.39 9.67
C GLU A 115 14.14 -14.35 10.16
N HIS A 116 12.92 -14.21 9.63
CA HIS A 116 11.77 -15.00 10.06
C HIS A 116 11.57 -16.30 9.28
N LYS A 117 12.39 -16.58 8.26
CA LYS A 117 12.24 -17.71 7.32
C LYS A 117 10.83 -17.79 6.71
N LYS A 118 10.29 -16.65 6.28
CA LYS A 118 8.93 -16.53 5.75
C LYS A 118 8.89 -15.63 4.52
N ASP A 119 8.92 -16.24 3.34
CA ASP A 119 8.91 -15.51 2.06
C ASP A 119 7.59 -14.78 1.77
N THR A 120 6.51 -15.16 2.47
CA THR A 120 5.18 -14.58 2.25
C THR A 120 4.98 -13.21 2.91
N LEU A 121 5.92 -12.73 3.72
CA LEU A 121 5.78 -11.43 4.38
C LEU A 121 5.78 -10.31 3.34
N PHE A 122 4.77 -9.43 3.38
CA PHE A 122 4.62 -8.29 2.47
C PHE A 122 4.50 -8.69 0.98
N GLN A 123 4.07 -9.92 0.68
CA GLN A 123 4.02 -10.42 -0.69
C GLN A 123 2.97 -9.72 -1.55
N ASP A 124 1.86 -9.28 -0.96
CA ASP A 124 0.77 -8.66 -1.72
C ASP A 124 1.16 -7.22 -2.09
N PHE A 125 1.82 -6.52 -1.16
CA PHE A 125 2.42 -5.22 -1.42
C PHE A 125 3.48 -5.29 -2.53
N GLU A 126 4.39 -6.26 -2.47
CA GLU A 126 5.39 -6.49 -3.53
C GLU A 126 4.71 -6.74 -4.90
N LYS A 127 3.75 -7.66 -4.95
CA LYS A 127 3.01 -7.96 -6.18
C LYS A 127 2.29 -6.73 -6.72
N LEU A 128 1.67 -5.92 -5.86
CA LEU A 128 1.02 -4.67 -6.24
C LEU A 128 2.02 -3.70 -6.87
N ALA A 129 3.13 -3.43 -6.17
CA ALA A 129 4.16 -2.51 -6.62
C ALA A 129 4.78 -2.94 -7.97
N LEU A 130 5.09 -4.23 -8.14
CA LEU A 130 5.64 -4.76 -9.39
C LEU A 130 4.63 -4.65 -10.56
N ARG A 131 3.34 -4.89 -10.33
CA ARG A 131 2.29 -4.68 -11.36
C ARG A 131 2.19 -3.21 -11.75
N TRP A 132 2.32 -2.30 -10.78
CA TRP A 132 2.26 -0.86 -11.03
C TRP A 132 3.51 -0.36 -11.75
N LYS A 133 4.69 -0.85 -11.40
CA LYS A 133 5.95 -0.56 -12.10
C LYS A 133 5.91 -0.95 -13.58
N LYS A 134 5.30 -2.09 -13.90
CA LYS A 134 5.11 -2.57 -15.29
C LYS A 134 4.10 -1.75 -16.09
N LYS A 135 3.15 -1.07 -15.41
CA LYS A 135 2.08 -0.30 -16.04
C LYS A 135 1.93 1.04 -15.31
N PRO A 136 2.82 2.02 -15.50
CA PRO A 136 2.74 3.31 -14.80
C PRO A 136 1.42 4.05 -15.10
N ILE A 137 1.09 5.05 -14.26
CA ILE A 137 0.00 5.99 -14.57
C ILE A 137 0.34 6.79 -15.84
N ARG A 138 -0.68 7.19 -16.59
CA ARG A 138 -0.51 8.02 -17.79
C ARG A 138 -0.39 9.48 -17.38
N GLN A 139 0.45 10.23 -18.09
CA GLN A 139 0.47 11.68 -18.00
C GLN A 139 -0.87 12.23 -18.50
N ILE A 140 -1.47 13.15 -17.75
CA ILE A 140 -2.62 13.94 -18.21
C ILE A 140 -2.03 15.09 -19.00
N VAL A 141 -2.34 15.14 -20.30
CA VAL A 141 -1.97 16.21 -21.23
C VAL A 141 -3.20 17.07 -21.48
#